data_AF-A0A9D2RF05-F1
#
_entry.id   AF-A0A9D2RF05-F1
#
_cell.length_a   1.000
_cell.length_b   1.000
_cell.length_c   1.000
_cell.angle_alpha   90.00
_cell.angle_beta   90.00
_cell.angle_gamma   90.00
#
_symmetry.space_group_name_H-M   'P 1'
#
loop_
_entity.id
_entity.type
_entity.pdbx_description
1 polymer ?
#
loop_
_entity_poly.entity_id
_entity_poly.type
_entity_poly.pdbx_seq_one_letter_code
_entity_poly.pdbx_strand_id
1 'polypeptide(L)' 'MNYACISDRAFITKKDLTAKKTLSDEVKARKAYIRSHKFSLNVNPSNQQADVKITKE' A
#
# COMPACT_ATOMS: atom_id res chain seq x y z
N MET A 1 -47.59 -15.01 -10.90
CA MET A 1 -46.79 -14.33 -9.85
C MET A 1 -45.45 -13.93 -10.48
N ASN A 2 -45.18 -12.62 -10.57
CA ASN A 2 -43.95 -12.06 -11.13
C ASN A 2 -42.89 -11.99 -10.02
N TYR A 3 -42.00 -12.99 -9.95
CA TYR A 3 -40.97 -13.08 -8.91
C TYR A 3 -39.67 -12.33 -9.23
N ALA A 4 -39.60 -11.64 -10.37
CA ALA A 4 -38.44 -10.83 -10.72
C ALA A 4 -38.63 -9.41 -10.20
N CYS A 5 -37.97 -9.09 -9.09
CA CYS A 5 -37.84 -7.73 -8.58
C CYS A 5 -36.54 -7.11 -9.13
N ILE A 6 -36.65 -6.01 -9.86
CA ILE A 6 -35.48 -5.22 -10.29
C ILE A 6 -34.81 -4.70 -9.01
N SER A 7 -33.54 -5.03 -8.81
CA SER A 7 -32.80 -4.64 -7.63
C SER A 7 -31.65 -3.72 -8.02
N ASP A 8 -31.56 -2.56 -7.37
CA ASP A 8 -30.43 -1.63 -7.50
C ASP A 8 -29.16 -2.11 -6.77
N ARG A 9 -29.15 -3.36 -6.29
CA ARG A 9 -28.00 -3.94 -5.60
C ARG A 9 -26.88 -4.17 -6.60
N ALA A 10 -25.72 -3.58 -6.33
CA ALA A 10 -24.51 -3.80 -7.11
C ALA A 10 -24.19 -5.31 -7.19
N PHE A 11 -23.94 -5.80 -8.40
CA PHE A 11 -23.55 -7.17 -8.64
C PHE A 11 -22.12 -7.39 -8.11
N ILE A 12 -22.00 -7.93 -6.90
CA ILE A 12 -20.68 -8.23 -6.30
C ILE A 12 -20.19 -9.55 -6.90
N THR A 13 -19.42 -9.47 -7.99
CA THR A 13 -18.77 -10.66 -8.55
C THR A 13 -17.68 -11.17 -7.61
N LYS A 14 -17.44 -12.48 -7.54
CA LYS A 14 -16.34 -13.11 -6.79
C LYS A 14 -14.93 -12.69 -7.23
N LYS A 15 -14.80 -11.92 -8.31
CA LYS A 15 -13.53 -11.36 -8.75
C LYS A 15 -13.24 -10.12 -7.92
N ASP A 16 -12.06 -10.10 -7.31
CA ASP A 16 -11.53 -8.94 -6.62
C ASP A 16 -11.30 -7.82 -7.67
N LEU A 17 -12.34 -7.02 -7.91
CA LEU A 17 -12.34 -5.83 -8.75
C LEU A 17 -11.71 -4.66 -7.99
N THR A 18 -10.61 -4.89 -7.29
CA THR A 18 -9.78 -3.80 -6.79
C THR A 18 -9.24 -3.05 -8.01
N ALA A 19 -9.95 -2.02 -8.43
CA ALA A 19 -9.45 -1.01 -9.34
C ALA A 19 -8.17 -0.48 -8.70
N LYS A 20 -7.02 -0.91 -9.21
CA LYS A 20 -5.71 -0.49 -8.71
C LYS A 20 -5.71 1.04 -8.82
N LYS A 21 -5.72 1.71 -7.66
CA LYS A 21 -5.68 3.17 -7.61
C LYS A 21 -4.47 3.63 -8.42
N THR A 22 -4.69 4.50 -9.39
CA THR A 22 -3.63 5.17 -10.12
C THR A 22 -2.82 5.97 -9.10
N LEU A 23 -1.56 5.58 -8.92
CA LEU A 23 -0.65 6.30 -8.04
C LEU A 23 -0.06 7.49 -8.81
N SER A 24 0.09 8.63 -8.14
CA SER A 24 0.88 9.74 -8.66
C SER A 24 2.34 9.32 -8.83
N ASP A 25 3.07 10.01 -9.72
CA ASP A 25 4.45 9.64 -10.04
C ASP A 25 5.39 9.81 -8.85
N GLU A 26 5.15 10.79 -7.98
CA GLU A 26 5.85 10.93 -6.70
C GLU A 26 5.73 9.69 -5.81
N VAL A 27 4.52 9.12 -5.71
CA VAL A 27 4.27 7.93 -4.90
C VAL A 27 4.92 6.69 -5.53
N LYS A 28 4.96 6.61 -6.86
CA LYS A 28 5.69 5.54 -7.57
C LYS A 28 7.20 5.65 -7.30
N ALA A 29 7.77 6.83 -7.44
CA ALA A 29 9.20 7.08 -7.20
C ALA A 29 9.59 6.73 -5.76
N ARG A 30 8.79 7.16 -4.78
CA ARG A 30 9.00 6.81 -3.37
C ARG A 30 8.95 5.30 -3.13
N LYS A 31 7.96 4.62 -3.70
CA LYS A 31 7.86 3.16 -3.59
C LYS A 31 9.05 2.43 -4.23
N ALA A 32 9.54 2.92 -5.37
CA ALA A 32 10.72 2.36 -6.03
C ALA A 32 11.98 2.54 -5.18
N TYR A 33 12.16 3.72 -4.58
CA TYR A 33 13.27 3.99 -3.67
C TYR A 33 13.24 3.06 -2.44
N ILE A 34 12.08 2.93 -1.78
CA ILE A 34 11.93 2.07 -0.61
C ILE A 34 12.20 0.59 -0.95
N ARG A 35 11.82 0.14 -2.14
CA ARG A 35 12.06 -1.26 -2.57
C ARG A 35 13.52 -1.58 -2.90
N SER A 36 14.29 -0.57 -3.31
CA SER A 36 15.70 -0.74 -3.72
C SER A 36 16.69 -0.50 -2.58
N HIS A 37 16.21 -0.13 -1.39
CA HIS A 37 17.06 0.17 -0.24
C HIS A 37 16.61 -0.63 0.98
N LYS A 38 17.57 -1.08 1.78
CA LYS A 38 17.36 -1.58 3.13
C LYS A 38 17.49 -0.43 4.13
N PHE A 39 16.60 -0.42 5.11
CA PHE A 39 16.60 0.55 6.20
C PHE A 39 16.81 -0.20 7.50
N SER A 40 17.82 0.17 8.27
CA SER A 40 18.01 -0.32 9.64
C SER A 40 17.95 0.86 10.61
N LEU A 41 17.11 0.72 11.63
CA LEU A 41 16.97 1.67 12.71
C LEU A 41 17.68 1.11 13.94
N ASN A 42 18.58 1.88 14.55
CA ASN A 42 19.13 1.55 15.86
C ASN A 42 18.76 2.67 16.82
N VAL A 43 18.04 2.35 17.90
CA VAL A 43 17.66 3.32 18.93
C VAL A 43 18.42 2.99 20.19
N ASN A 44 19.24 3.92 20.67
CA ASN A 44 19.90 3.78 21.95
C ASN A 44 18.93 4.17 23.07
N PRO A 45 18.49 3.22 23.92
CA PRO A 45 17.50 3.48 24.97
C PRO A 45 18.01 4.41 26.07
N SER A 46 19.34 4.49 26.27
CA SER A 46 19.93 5.33 27.31
C SER A 46 20.01 6.81 26.91
N ASN A 47 20.14 7.08 25.61
CA ASN A 47 20.40 8.42 25.08
C ASN A 47 19.16 8.99 24.36
N GLN A 48 18.17 8.13 24.10
CA GLN A 48 17.03 8.40 23.22
C GLN A 48 17.43 8.84 21.80
N GLN A 49 18.66 8.54 21.39
CA GLN A 49 19.17 8.84 20.06
C GLN A 49 18.86 7.68 19.12
N ALA A 50 18.41 8.02 17.91
CA ALA A 50 18.08 7.06 16.86
C ALA A 50 19.00 7.27 15.65
N ASP A 51 19.72 6.21 15.29
CA ASP A 51 20.54 6.16 14.09
C ASP A 51 19.81 5.38 12.99
N VAL A 52 19.77 5.97 11.79
CA VAL A 52 19.20 5.32 10.61
C VAL A 52 20.33 5.03 9.63
N LYS A 53 20.49 3.77 9.25
CA LYS A 53 21.37 3.39 8.14
C LYS A 53 20.54 2.94 6.95
N ILE A 54 20.87 3.48 5.79
CA ILE A 54 20.21 3.19 4.51
C ILE A 54 21.27 2.55 3.61
N THR A 55 21.00 1.33 3.14
CA THR A 55 21.91 0.58 2.26
C THR A 55 21.19 0.25 0.97
N LYS A 56 21.83 0.47 -0.18
CA LYS A 56 21.27 0.12 -1.49
C LYS A 56 21.51 -1.37 -1.78
N GLU A 57 20.50 -2.07 -2.28
CA GLU A 57 20.62 -3.45 -2.81
C GLU A 57 21.09 -3.48 -4.26
#